data_AF-A0AAU4CA04-F1
#
_entry.id   AF-A0AAU4CA04-F1
#
_cell.length_a   1.000
_cell.length_b   1.000
_cell.length_c   1.000
_cell.angle_alpha   90.00
_cell.angle_beta   90.00
_cell.angle_gamma   90.00
#
_symmetry.space_group_name_H-M   'P 1'
#
loop_
_entity.id
_entity.type
_entity.pdbx_description
1 polymer ?
#
loop_
_entity_poly.entity_id
_entity_poly.type
_entity_poly.pdbx_seq_one_letter_code
_entity_poly.pdbx_strand_id
1 'polypeptide(L)' 'MACGCQKKKDLFRVVTRGGAGRAVFSNSSKETTIAISKKYEGSVVMDKDDKIVHTNVAPVSTSVPSSGQPSEVAE' A
#
# COMPACT_ATOMS: atom_id res chain seq x y z
N MET A 1 -14.96 38.37 -11.77
CA MET A 1 -14.95 37.33 -10.71
C MET A 1 -13.83 36.34 -10.99
N ALA A 2 -12.78 36.29 -10.18
CA ALA A 2 -11.72 35.29 -10.32
C ALA A 2 -12.19 33.98 -9.65
N CYS A 3 -12.51 32.97 -10.45
CA CYS A 3 -12.82 31.64 -9.97
C CYS A 3 -11.53 30.99 -9.46
N GLY A 4 -11.19 31.22 -8.19
CA GLY A 4 -10.02 30.69 -7.49
C GLY A 4 -10.10 29.18 -7.23
N CYS A 5 -10.36 28.38 -8.25
CA CYS A 5 -10.41 26.91 -8.18
C CYS A 5 -9.02 26.26 -8.37
N GLN A 6 -7.95 26.94 -7.96
CA GLN A 6 -6.65 26.29 -7.74
C GLN A 6 -6.62 25.63 -6.35
N LYS A 7 -7.65 24.83 -6.01
CA LYS A 7 -7.45 23.81 -4.98
C LYS A 7 -6.54 22.78 -5.62
N LYS A 8 -5.26 22.80 -5.25
CA LYS A 8 -4.35 21.68 -5.45
C LYS A 8 -5.10 20.46 -4.92
N LYS A 9 -5.73 19.70 -5.80
CA LYS A 9 -6.45 18.49 -5.42
C LYS A 9 -5.34 17.51 -5.08
N ASP A 10 -5.14 17.28 -3.80
CA ASP A 10 -4.31 16.18 -3.33
C ASP A 10 -4.92 14.92 -3.94
N LEU A 11 -4.22 14.36 -4.93
CA LEU A 11 -4.67 13.20 -5.67
C LEU A 11 -3.80 12.04 -5.21
N PHE A 12 -4.43 11.08 -4.53
CA PHE A 12 -3.79 9.90 -4.04
C PHE A 12 -4.07 8.75 -4.99
N ARG A 13 -3.05 7.97 -5.32
CA ARG A 13 -3.17 6.80 -6.18
C ARG A 13 -2.59 5.57 -5.54
N VAL A 14 -3.27 4.45 -5.66
CA VAL A 14 -2.77 3.13 -5.28
C VAL A 14 -1.99 2.57 -6.45
N VAL A 15 -0.69 2.40 -6.27
CA VAL A 15 0.23 1.83 -7.24
C VAL A 15 0.64 0.43 -6.78
N THR A 16 0.47 -0.55 -7.65
CA THR A 16 0.84 -1.94 -7.38
C THR A 16 2.37 -2.14 -7.41
N ARG A 17 2.86 -3.30 -6.97
CA ARG A 17 4.29 -3.66 -7.01
C ARG A 17 5.20 -2.63 -6.35
N GLY A 18 4.86 -2.20 -5.13
CA GLY A 18 5.70 -1.31 -4.33
C GLY A 18 5.85 0.11 -4.89
N GLY A 19 5.03 0.51 -5.87
CA GLY A 19 5.15 1.82 -6.52
C GLY A 19 5.78 1.79 -7.91
N ALA A 20 6.26 0.62 -8.35
CA ALA A 20 6.81 0.44 -9.70
C ALA A 20 5.77 -0.10 -10.72
N GLY A 21 4.57 -0.44 -10.25
CA GLY A 21 3.50 -0.98 -11.08
C GLY A 21 2.55 0.09 -11.64
N ARG A 22 1.42 -0.37 -12.17
CA ARG A 22 0.33 0.51 -12.60
C ARG A 22 -0.46 1.01 -11.40
N ALA A 23 -0.96 2.25 -11.51
CA ALA A 23 -1.98 2.78 -10.62
C ALA A 23 -3.30 2.05 -10.87
N VAL A 24 -3.85 1.39 -9.85
CA VAL A 24 -5.11 0.63 -9.93
C VAL A 24 -6.30 1.41 -9.40
N PHE A 25 -6.04 2.46 -8.61
CA PHE A 25 -7.08 3.31 -8.02
C PHE A 25 -6.52 4.71 -7.81
N SER A 26 -7.35 5.75 -8.01
CA SER A 26 -6.98 7.15 -7.80
C SER A 26 -8.16 7.90 -7.19
N ASN A 27 -7.94 8.64 -6.11
CA ASN A 27 -8.97 9.42 -5.45
C ASN A 27 -8.36 10.62 -4.70
N SER A 28 -9.15 11.67 -4.49
CA SER A 28 -8.73 12.85 -3.72
C SER A 28 -8.73 12.60 -2.20
N SER A 29 -9.36 11.51 -1.74
CA SER A 29 -9.42 11.15 -0.33
C SER A 29 -8.30 10.17 0.04
N LYS A 30 -7.36 10.60 0.88
CA LYS A 30 -6.27 9.77 1.40
C LYS A 30 -6.78 8.52 2.11
N GLU A 31 -7.75 8.67 3.02
CA GLU A 31 -8.28 7.57 3.83
C GLU A 31 -8.94 6.48 2.97
N THR A 32 -9.75 6.89 1.99
CA THR A 32 -10.36 5.96 1.03
C THR A 32 -9.28 5.22 0.23
N THR A 33 -8.24 5.93 -0.20
CA THR A 33 -7.15 5.35 -0.98
C THR A 33 -6.32 4.35 -0.17
N ILE A 34 -6.09 4.63 1.12
CA ILE A 34 -5.47 3.69 2.08
C ILE A 34 -6.37 2.46 2.31
N ALA A 35 -7.69 2.66 2.46
CA ALA A 35 -8.62 1.53 2.62
C ALA A 35 -8.62 0.62 1.39
N ILE A 36 -8.52 1.20 0.19
CA ILE A 36 -8.43 0.46 -1.07
C ILE A 36 -7.06 -0.24 -1.20
N SER A 37 -5.95 0.41 -0.81
CA SER A 37 -4.61 -0.20 -0.91
C SER A 37 -4.49 -1.49 -0.12
N LYS A 38 -5.25 -1.65 0.98
CA LYS A 38 -5.32 -2.92 1.75
C LYS A 38 -5.79 -4.12 0.91
N LYS A 39 -6.60 -3.90 -0.13
CA LYS A 39 -7.05 -4.96 -1.05
C LYS A 39 -5.96 -5.39 -2.04
N TYR A 40 -4.92 -4.59 -2.19
CA TYR A 40 -3.82 -4.84 -3.13
C TYR A 40 -2.54 -5.07 -2.32
N GLU A 41 -2.19 -6.32 -2.12
CA GLU A 41 -0.99 -6.72 -1.41
C GLU A 41 0.28 -6.22 -2.12
N GLY A 42 1.23 -5.69 -1.36
CA GLY A 42 2.44 -5.09 -1.91
C GLY A 42 2.17 -3.85 -2.77
N SER A 43 1.07 -3.15 -2.53
CA SER A 43 0.79 -1.85 -3.14
C SER A 43 1.24 -0.69 -2.26
N VAL A 44 1.37 0.49 -2.86
CA VAL A 44 1.68 1.73 -2.16
C VAL A 44 0.69 2.80 -2.57
N VAL A 45 0.40 3.72 -1.67
CA VAL A 45 -0.32 4.94 -1.97
C VAL A 45 0.71 6.03 -2.24
N MET A 46 0.63 6.63 -3.43
CA MET A 46 1.42 7.79 -3.83
C MET A 46 0.53 9.03 -3.90
N ASP A 47 1.09 10.17 -3.55
CA ASP A 47 0.49 11.47 -3.79
C ASP A 47 0.71 11.96 -5.24
N LYS A 48 0.13 13.10 -5.61
CA LYS A 48 0.31 13.75 -6.92
C LYS A 48 1.77 14.07 -7.26
N ASP A 49 2.63 14.20 -6.25
CA ASP A 49 4.07 14.44 -6.42
C ASP A 49 4.88 13.12 -6.47
N ASP A 50 4.25 11.98 -6.76
CA ASP A 50 4.88 10.66 -6.80
C ASP A 50 5.49 10.19 -5.46
N LYS A 51 5.18 10.91 -4.37
CA LYS A 51 5.67 10.59 -3.03
C LYS A 51 4.85 9.47 -2.43
N ILE A 52 5.51 8.41 -1.98
CA ILE A 52 4.87 7.33 -1.24
C ILE A 52 4.42 7.86 0.12
N VAL A 53 3.10 7.95 0.31
CA VAL A 53 2.48 8.42 1.57
C VAL A 53 2.00 7.29 2.45
N HIS A 54 1.83 6.09 1.88
CA HIS A 54 1.49 4.89 2.62
C HIS A 54 2.00 3.66 1.88
N THR A 55 2.63 2.73 2.59
CA THR A 55 3.10 1.48 2.01
C THR A 55 2.25 0.37 2.58
N ASN A 56 1.44 -0.28 1.74
CA ASN A 56 0.81 -1.54 2.09
C ASN A 56 1.83 -2.64 1.80
N VAL A 57 2.85 -2.72 2.66
CA VAL A 57 3.64 -3.95 2.76
C VAL A 57 2.61 -5.02 3.09
N ALA A 58 2.39 -5.93 2.14
CA ALA A 58 1.79 -7.21 2.50
C ALA A 58 2.55 -7.66 3.74
N PRO A 59 1.89 -8.13 4.82
CA PRO A 59 2.64 -8.88 5.79
C PRO A 59 3.35 -9.90 4.93
N VAL A 60 4.67 -9.82 4.89
CA VAL A 60 5.44 -10.98 4.49
C VAL A 60 4.74 -12.07 5.27
N SER A 61 4.17 -13.03 4.55
CA SER A 61 4.17 -14.36 5.09
C SER A 61 5.64 -14.56 5.41
N THR A 62 6.01 -14.20 6.63
CA THR A 62 6.92 -14.98 7.43
C THR A 62 6.21 -16.32 7.51
N SER A 63 6.19 -17.06 6.39
CA SER A 63 6.74 -18.39 6.40
C SER A 63 8.14 -18.22 6.99
N VAL A 64 8.17 -18.10 8.33
CA VAL A 64 9.17 -18.80 9.11
C VAL A 64 9.22 -20.15 8.43
N PRO A 65 10.32 -20.52 7.76
CA PRO A 65 10.44 -21.90 7.35
C PRO A 65 10.22 -22.70 8.63
N SER A 66 9.13 -23.45 8.64
CA SER A 66 8.97 -24.59 9.52
C SER A 66 10.27 -25.39 9.37
N SER A 67 11.14 -25.29 10.36
CA SER A 67 12.29 -26.16 10.53
C SER A 67 12.19 -26.70 11.94
N GLY A 68 11.48 -27.83 12.01
CA GLY A 68 11.73 -28.88 12.98
C GLY A 68 11.31 -28.58 14.41
N GLN A 69 10.02 -28.79 14.70
CA GLN A 69 9.71 -29.56 15.90
C GLN A 69 9.76 -31.03 15.44
N PRO A 70 10.75 -31.79 15.93
CA PRO A 70 10.41 -32.79 16.92
C PRO A 70 11.35 -32.69 18.12
N SER A 71 10.83 -32.29 19.27
CA SER A 71 11.40 -32.78 20.52
C SER A 71 10.99 -34.24 20.62
N GLU A 72 11.84 -35.07 20.02
CA GLU A 72 11.92 -36.49 20.25
C GLU A 72 12.02 -36.76 21.75
N VAL A 73 11.30 -37.80 22.16
CA VAL A 73 11.29 -38.34 23.52
C VAL A 73 12.73 -38.55 24.01
N ALA A 74 13.05 -38.03 25.19
CA ALA A 74 14.23 -38.44 25.94
C ALA A 74 13.75 -39.28 27.13
N GLU A 75 14.30 -40.49 27.18
CA GLU A 75 14.20 -41.52 28.23
C GLU A 75 14.42 -40.99 29.65
#